data_AF-N6Y3R3-F1
#
_entry.id   AF-N6Y3R3-F1
#
_cell.length_a   1.000
_cell.length_b   1.000
_cell.length_c   1.000
_cell.angle_alpha   90.00
_cell.angle_beta   90.00
_cell.angle_gamma   90.00
#
_symmetry.space_group_name_H-M   'P 1'
#
loop_
_entity.id
_entity.type
_entity.pdbx_description
1 polymer ?
#
loop_
_entity_poly.entity_id
_entity_poly.type
_entity_poly.pdbx_seq_one_letter_code
_entity_poly.pdbx_strand_id
1 'polypeptide(L)' 'MKYCSNKEMNCLIRKLVREGWGFRRGGKHGKLSHPSGWPIVTVAKSPSDWRSLENFRRDLRRAESSLIQRVG' A
#
# COMPACT_ATOMS: atom_id res chain seq x y z
N MET A 1 5.05 2.11 14.55
CA MET A 1 4.00 2.91 13.88
C MET A 1 2.82 2.04 13.46
N LYS A 2 1.59 2.58 13.51
CA LYS A 2 0.35 1.93 13.02
C LYS A 2 -0.13 2.65 11.76
N TYR A 3 -0.20 1.93 10.64
CA TYR A 3 -0.58 2.47 9.33
C TYR A 3 -2.05 2.25 9.00
N CYS A 4 -2.62 1.11 9.43
CA CYS A 4 -4.01 0.72 9.24
C CYS A 4 -4.58 0.10 10.53
N SER A 5 -5.90 0.18 10.75
CA SER A 5 -6.58 -0.49 11.86
C SER A 5 -6.71 -2.00 11.68
N ASN A 6 -6.83 -2.48 10.44
CA ASN A 6 -6.81 -3.91 10.11
C ASN A 6 -5.40 -4.48 10.36
N LYS A 7 -5.30 -5.50 11.22
CA LYS A 7 -4.01 -6.04 11.71
C LYS A 7 -3.15 -6.60 10.58
N GLU A 8 -3.75 -7.40 9.70
CA GLU A 8 -3.03 -8.04 8.60
C GLU A 8 -2.56 -7.01 7.56
N MET A 9 -3.43 -6.06 7.20
CA MET A 9 -3.06 -4.99 6.27
C MET A 9 -1.94 -4.12 6.86
N ASN A 10 -2.01 -3.82 8.16
CA ASN A 10 -0.97 -3.07 8.86
C ASN A 10 0.37 -3.84 8.95
N CYS A 11 0.34 -5.16 9.11
CA CYS A 11 1.55 -6.00 9.02
C CYS A 11 2.14 -6.00 7.60
N LEU A 12 1.31 -6.11 6.56
CA LEU A 12 1.76 -6.03 5.17
C LEU A 12 2.40 -4.67 4.86
N ILE A 13 1.78 -3.56 5.27
CA ILE A 13 2.35 -2.22 5.07
C ILE A 13 3.70 -2.08 5.79
N ARG A 14 3.83 -2.61 7.01
CA ARG A 14 5.13 -2.62 7.72
C ARG A 14 6.20 -3.38 6.96
N LYS A 15 5.85 -4.53 6.36
CA LYS A 15 6.78 -5.32 5.54
C LYS A 15 7.26 -4.49 4.33
N LEU A 16 6.33 -3.91 3.57
CA LEU A 16 6.65 -3.08 2.41
C LEU A 16 7.53 -1.88 2.78
N VAL A 17 7.23 -1.19 3.88
CA VAL A 17 8.05 -0.06 4.36
C VAL A 17 9.46 -0.51 4.72
N ARG A 18 9.64 -1.70 5.31
CA ARG A 18 10.96 -2.28 5.58
C ARG A 18 11.72 -2.63 4.29
N GLU A 19 11.00 -2.96 3.21
CA GLU A 19 11.55 -3.23 1.88
C GLU A 19 11.82 -1.95 1.08
N GLY A 20 11.69 -0.77 1.71
CA GLY A 20 12.03 0.52 1.11
C GLY A 20 10.86 1.31 0.56
N TRP A 21 9.62 0.82 0.68
CA TRP A 21 8.45 1.60 0.28
C TRP A 21 8.27 2.81 1.20
N GLY A 22 7.95 3.95 0.61
CA GLY A 22 7.62 5.17 1.35
C GLY A 22 6.17 5.16 1.82
N PHE A 23 5.90 5.56 3.06
CA PHE A 23 4.53 5.79 3.53
C PHE A 23 4.34 7.26 3.91
N ARG A 24 3.34 7.91 3.30
CA ARG A 24 2.87 9.25 3.69
C ARG A 24 1.49 9.17 4.32
N ARG A 25 1.38 9.69 5.54
CA ARG A 25 0.10 9.77 6.26
C ARG A 25 -0.72 10.96 5.74
N GLY A 26 -1.97 10.73 5.42
CA GLY A 26 -2.99 11.78 5.26
C GLY A 26 -4.05 11.68 6.36
N GLY A 27 -5.13 12.46 6.24
CA GLY A 27 -6.24 12.45 7.21
C GLY A 27 -6.97 11.10 7.26
N LYS A 28 -7.80 10.83 6.24
CA LYS A 28 -8.58 9.58 6.12
C LYS A 28 -7.78 8.44 5.47
N HIS A 29 -6.88 8.77 4.56
CA HIS A 29 -6.10 7.82 3.78
C HIS A 29 -4.60 8.14 3.84
N GLY A 30 -3.78 7.10 3.91
CA GLY A 30 -2.35 7.18 3.65
C GLY A 30 -2.04 6.86 2.19
N LYS A 31 -0.81 7.15 1.78
CA LYS A 31 -0.25 6.82 0.47
C LYS A 31 1.00 5.97 0.66
N LEU A 32 1.09 4.84 -0.02
CA LEU A 32 2.26 3.98 -0.07
C LEU A 32 2.90 4.11 -1.45
N SER A 33 4.14 4.59 -1.51
CA SER A 33 4.88 4.81 -2.76
C SER A 33 5.96 3.76 -2.92
N HIS A 34 6.04 3.16 -4.11
CA HIS A 34 7.13 2.25 -4.49
C HIS A 34 8.50 2.94 -4.35
N PRO A 35 9.60 2.20 -4.06
CA PRO A 35 10.94 2.77 -3.92
C PRO A 35 11.41 3.63 -5.11
N SER A 36 10.98 3.33 -6.34
CA SER A 36 11.29 4.14 -7.52
C SER A 36 10.48 5.45 -7.62
N GLY A 37 9.65 5.77 -6.62
CA GLY A 37 8.79 6.94 -6.57
C GLY A 37 7.39 6.74 -7.20
N TRP A 38 7.22 5.69 -8.00
CA TRP A 38 5.95 5.32 -8.64
C TRP A 38 5.84 3.80 -8.81
N PRO A 39 4.66 3.19 -8.71
CA PRO A 39 3.35 3.78 -8.45
C PRO A 39 3.06 4.08 -6.98
N ILE A 40 1.97 4.82 -6.77
CA ILE A 40 1.44 5.17 -5.45
C ILE A 40 0.12 4.44 -5.22
N VAL A 41 0.03 3.68 -4.14
CA VAL A 41 -1.17 2.97 -3.70
C VAL A 41 -1.82 3.69 -2.53
N THR A 42 -3.13 3.84 -2.55
CA THR A 42 -3.90 4.47 -1.46
C THR A 42 -4.23 3.45 -0.38
N VAL A 43 -4.05 3.83 0.88
CA VAL A 43 -4.31 2.98 2.06
C VAL A 43 -5.39 3.63 2.93
N ALA A 44 -6.51 2.97 3.14
CA ALA A 44 -7.48 3.41 4.14
C ALA A 44 -6.91 3.25 5.56
N LYS A 45 -7.05 4.27 6.41
CA LYS A 45 -6.62 4.20 7.82
C LYS A 45 -7.46 3.20 8.62
N SER A 46 -8.76 3.16 8.34
CA SER A 46 -9.73 2.27 8.99
C SER A 46 -10.72 1.72 7.97
N PRO A 47 -10.35 0.69 7.19
CA PRO A 47 -11.27 0.07 6.25
C PRO A 47 -12.40 -0.64 6.98
N SER A 48 -13.64 -0.49 6.48
CA SER A 48 -14.82 -1.22 6.95
C SER A 48 -15.14 -2.46 6.10
N ASP A 49 -14.55 -2.56 4.92
CA ASP A 49 -14.72 -3.68 4.00
C ASP A 49 -13.92 -4.90 4.47
N TRP A 50 -14.59 -6.06 4.57
CA TRP A 50 -13.96 -7.30 5.02
C TRP A 50 -12.93 -7.83 4.02
N ARG A 51 -13.06 -7.49 2.73
CA ARG A 51 -12.09 -7.81 1.66
C ARG A 51 -10.98 -6.76 1.52
N SER A 52 -10.88 -5.80 2.45
CA SER A 52 -9.91 -4.70 2.35
C SER A 52 -8.47 -5.15 2.17
N LEU A 53 -8.06 -6.26 2.79
CA LEU A 53 -6.75 -6.87 2.59
C LEU A 53 -6.57 -7.40 1.16
N GLU A 54 -7.56 -8.11 0.63
CA GLU A 54 -7.52 -8.70 -0.71
C GLU A 54 -7.52 -7.63 -1.79
N ASN A 55 -8.35 -6.61 -1.63
CA ASN A 55 -8.41 -5.43 -2.49
C ASN A 55 -7.04 -4.72 -2.49
N PHE A 56 -6.44 -4.52 -1.31
CA PHE A 56 -5.12 -3.92 -1.22
C PHE A 56 -4.02 -4.75 -1.89
N ARG A 57 -4.04 -6.09 -1.71
CA ARG A 57 -3.13 -6.99 -2.43
C ARG A 57 -3.31 -6.92 -3.94
N ARG A 58 -4.55 -6.80 -4.42
CA ARG A 58 -4.85 -6.61 -5.85
C ARG A 58 -4.28 -5.29 -6.35
N ASP A 59 -4.43 -4.21 -5.59
CA ASP A 59 -3.90 -2.89 -5.96
C ASP A 59 -2.37 -2.89 -6.02
N LEU A 60 -1.69 -3.57 -5.09
CA LEU A 60 -0.23 -3.77 -5.13
C LEU A 60 0.21 -4.52 -6.40
N ARG A 61 -0.45 -5.64 -6.75
CA ARG A 61 -0.12 -6.38 -7.97
C ARG A 61 -0.31 -5.55 -9.23
N ARG A 62 -1.39 -4.76 -9.30
CA ARG A 62 -1.62 -3.83 -10.41
C ARG A 62 -0.52 -2.78 -10.49
N ALA A 63 -0.13 -2.22 -9.34
CA ALA A 63 0.97 -1.30 -9.23
C ALA A 63 2.28 -1.90 -9.77
N GLU A 64 2.67 -3.09 -9.34
CA GLU A 64 3.89 -3.76 -9.80
C GLU A 64 3.84 -4.07 -11.30
N SER A 65 2.69 -4.53 -11.83
CA SER A 65 2.53 -4.78 -13.26
C SER A 65 2.67 -3.50 -14.09
N SER A 66 2.09 -2.39 -13.64
CA SER A 66 2.26 -1.08 -14.30
C SER A 66 3.68 -0.54 -14.21
N LEU A 67 4.44 -0.89 -13.16
CA LEU A 67 5.87 -0.57 -13.10
C LEU A 67 6.62 -1.32 -14.20
N ILE A 68 6.43 -2.64 -14.32
CA ILE A 68 7.10 -3.48 -15.34
C ILE A 68 6.88 -2.92 -16.75
N GLN A 69 5.65 -2.50 -17.07
CA GLN A 69 5.32 -1.89 -18.37
C GLN A 69 5.98 -0.54 -18.66
N ARG A 70 6.56 0.13 -17.66
CA ARG A 70 7.22 1.44 -17.82
C ARG A 70 8.75 1.35 -17.89
N VAL A 71 9.33 0.28 -17.37
CA VAL A 71 10.78 0.05 -17.41
C VAL A 71 11.21 -0.93 -18.51
N GLY A 72 10.28 -1.66 -19.11
CA GLY A 72 10.50 -2.42 -20.34
C GLY A 72 10.28 -1.56 -21.58
#